data_AF-A0A7V3EJ47-F1
#
_entry.id   AF-A0A7V3EJ47-F1
#
_cell.length_a   1.000
_cell.length_b   1.000
_cell.length_c   1.000
_cell.angle_alpha   90.00
_cell.angle_beta   90.00
_cell.angle_gamma   90.00
#
_symmetry.space_group_name_H-M   'P 1'
#
loop_
_entity.id
_entity.type
_entity.pdbx_description
1 polymer ?
#
loop_
_entity_poly.entity_id
_entity_poly.type
_entity_poly.pdbx_seq_one_letter_code
_entity_poly.pdbx_strand_id
1 'polypeptide(L)'
;MPGILRDLGINWEPDPRLANFCRWLNELFQDLNMPDSIAIKEAAAWLGLPEPYPHFVVAREKVDVRLASRLKARLASLKDLSNYTHYGALADGNPTGSIMIIIAFSRRHVFLSPVPRLLAEPGQLEFKLSIYPGYSEAVIIHKRPDGKTEPAMVEGEKLSIYPAKVKLNLTEPGKHQVEIVANQKKKGPQVLADFPLFVGTGGSAFSGQAINIIDSRELSASKVQERLYELVNEERKKAGLGPLVRDLKLEEIARSHSRDMAKNDFVGHISPTTGGPPERLKAAGVEARYFGENVSLGYNSAEDLHRGLMESPGHRMNILNSRFTHVGIGVETRGSGKGKAFLVTELFIKEGQPEIEASETEIFQKINDIRETRGQPVLEETEELKYLAQRAVDHFSQKESFEPGELQEYLITTAQEEKVKVERLNAVIVIAREAEGVINKLSQTEINQTAVGLGIRAISSGSKKGQLLAILVF
;
A
#
# COMPACT_ATOMS: atom_id res chain seq x y z
N MET A 1 17.95 -20.95 -28.78
CA MET A 1 18.03 -20.00 -27.65
C MET A 1 19.45 -19.79 -27.12
N PRO A 2 20.23 -20.82 -26.72
CA PRO A 2 21.57 -20.60 -26.15
C PRO A 2 22.52 -19.77 -27.03
N GLY A 3 22.47 -19.95 -28.36
CA GLY A 3 23.23 -19.10 -29.29
C GLY A 3 22.81 -17.63 -29.26
N ILE A 4 21.50 -17.35 -29.25
CA ILE A 4 20.97 -15.98 -29.21
C ILE A 4 21.36 -15.27 -27.90
N LEU A 5 21.28 -15.96 -26.76
CA LEU A 5 21.66 -15.39 -25.47
C LEU A 5 23.16 -15.05 -25.41
N ARG A 6 24.00 -15.97 -25.90
CA ARG A 6 25.45 -15.76 -26.02
C ARG A 6 25.78 -14.54 -26.89
N ASP A 7 25.12 -14.43 -28.04
CA ASP A 7 25.27 -13.32 -28.98
C ASP A 7 24.82 -11.96 -28.41
N LEU A 8 24.00 -11.97 -27.37
CA LEU A 8 23.54 -10.78 -26.64
C LEU A 8 24.34 -10.52 -25.35
N GLY A 9 25.33 -11.37 -25.02
CA GLY A 9 26.06 -11.28 -23.75
C GLY A 9 25.20 -11.59 -22.52
N ILE A 10 24.12 -12.34 -22.69
CA ILE A 10 23.16 -12.67 -21.65
C ILE A 10 23.45 -14.06 -21.09
N ASN A 11 23.51 -14.18 -19.76
CA ASN A 11 23.74 -15.43 -19.06
C ASN A 11 22.50 -15.87 -18.27
N TRP A 12 21.41 -16.19 -18.97
CA TRP A 12 20.22 -16.75 -18.34
C TRP A 12 20.31 -18.27 -18.23
N GLU A 13 19.91 -18.79 -17.07
CA GLU A 13 19.84 -20.22 -16.81
C GLU A 13 18.50 -20.81 -17.30
N PRO A 14 18.50 -22.00 -17.92
CA PRO A 14 17.25 -22.64 -18.32
C PRO A 14 16.46 -23.11 -17.08
N ASP A 15 15.17 -22.82 -17.04
CA ASP A 15 14.24 -23.29 -16.00
C ASP A 15 13.12 -24.16 -16.63
N PRO A 16 13.05 -25.46 -16.30
CA PRO A 16 11.99 -26.34 -16.80
C PRO A 16 10.57 -25.86 -16.46
N ARG A 17 10.37 -25.16 -15.33
CA ARG A 17 9.07 -24.60 -14.95
C ARG A 17 8.63 -23.49 -15.88
N LEU A 18 9.55 -22.62 -16.32
CA LEU A 18 9.26 -21.60 -17.33
C LEU A 18 8.95 -22.24 -18.69
N ALA A 19 9.61 -23.35 -19.04
CA ALA A 19 9.28 -24.07 -20.27
C ALA A 19 7.90 -24.74 -20.21
N ASN A 20 7.52 -25.31 -19.06
CA ASN A 20 6.17 -25.81 -18.81
C ASN A 20 5.14 -24.68 -18.89
N PHE A 21 5.48 -23.49 -18.36
CA PHE A 21 4.63 -22.31 -18.45
C PHE A 21 4.43 -21.86 -19.90
N CYS A 22 5.48 -21.88 -20.73
CA CYS A 22 5.33 -21.64 -22.17
C CYS A 22 4.39 -22.65 -22.85
N ARG A 23 4.41 -23.93 -22.45
CA ARG A 23 3.48 -24.96 -22.97
C ARG A 23 2.03 -24.68 -22.57
N TRP A 24 1.80 -24.37 -21.30
CA TRP A 24 0.48 -23.98 -20.81
C TRP A 24 -0.07 -22.75 -21.54
N LEU A 25 0.78 -21.73 -21.74
CA LEU A 25 0.43 -20.55 -22.55
C LEU A 25 0.01 -20.97 -23.98
N ASN A 26 0.80 -21.81 -24.64
CA ASN A 26 0.54 -22.24 -26.02
C ASN A 26 -0.78 -22.99 -26.18
N GLU A 27 -1.16 -23.83 -25.22
CA GLU A 27 -2.45 -24.53 -25.21
C GLU A 27 -3.64 -23.55 -25.17
N LEU A 28 -3.49 -22.41 -24.50
CA LEU A 28 -4.53 -21.36 -24.43
C LEU A 28 -4.51 -20.39 -25.62
N PHE A 29 -3.38 -20.22 -26.30
CA PHE A 29 -3.19 -19.23 -27.37
C PHE A 29 -3.75 -19.60 -28.74
N GLN A 30 -4.65 -20.59 -28.85
CA GLN A 30 -5.15 -21.05 -30.15
C GLN A 30 -5.93 -19.96 -30.92
N ASP A 31 -6.61 -19.03 -30.21
CA ASP A 31 -7.48 -18.00 -30.82
C ASP A 31 -7.09 -16.53 -30.52
N LEU A 32 -5.83 -16.24 -30.15
CA LEU A 32 -5.33 -14.87 -29.84
C LEU A 32 -6.00 -14.15 -28.65
N ASN A 33 -6.84 -14.82 -27.87
CA ASN A 33 -7.34 -14.31 -26.59
C ASN A 33 -6.29 -14.58 -25.50
N MET A 34 -5.58 -13.53 -25.07
CA MET A 34 -4.65 -13.64 -23.95
C MET A 34 -5.45 -13.89 -22.66
N PRO A 35 -5.10 -14.92 -21.87
CA PRO A 35 -5.70 -15.12 -20.55
C PRO A 35 -5.44 -13.89 -19.68
N ASP A 36 -6.36 -13.59 -18.75
CA ASP A 36 -6.19 -12.46 -17.85
C ASP A 36 -4.94 -12.62 -16.97
N SER A 37 -4.50 -11.52 -16.35
CA SER A 37 -3.31 -11.50 -15.50
C SER A 37 -3.40 -12.49 -14.33
N ILE A 38 -4.61 -12.82 -13.87
CA ILE A 38 -4.85 -13.73 -12.75
C ILE A 38 -4.66 -15.18 -13.18
N ALA A 39 -5.22 -15.58 -14.31
CA ALA A 39 -4.98 -16.90 -14.90
C ALA A 39 -3.48 -17.13 -15.11
N ILE A 40 -2.78 -16.13 -15.65
CA ILE A 40 -1.33 -16.19 -15.85
C ILE A 40 -0.59 -16.41 -14.52
N LYS A 41 -0.92 -15.62 -13.50
CA LYS A 41 -0.30 -15.71 -12.18
C LYS A 41 -0.58 -17.05 -11.50
N GLU A 42 -1.83 -17.50 -11.50
CA GLU A 42 -2.21 -18.77 -10.86
C GLU A 42 -1.57 -19.96 -11.57
N ALA A 43 -1.48 -19.95 -12.90
CA ALA A 43 -0.79 -20.99 -13.66
C ALA A 43 0.72 -21.01 -13.41
N ALA A 44 1.36 -19.83 -13.40
CA ALA A 44 2.77 -19.72 -13.05
C ALA A 44 3.03 -20.28 -11.64
N ALA A 45 2.20 -19.90 -10.67
CA ALA A 45 2.31 -20.39 -9.30
C ALA A 45 2.07 -21.89 -9.18
N TRP A 46 1.10 -22.45 -9.92
CA TRP A 46 0.84 -23.89 -9.99
C TRP A 46 2.06 -24.67 -10.48
N LEU A 47 2.80 -24.09 -11.42
CA LEU A 47 4.06 -24.64 -11.95
C LEU A 47 5.27 -24.41 -11.03
N GLY A 48 5.05 -23.87 -9.83
CA GLY A 48 6.10 -23.63 -8.84
C GLY A 48 6.98 -22.42 -9.17
N LEU A 49 6.48 -21.48 -9.98
CA LEU A 49 7.10 -20.16 -10.16
C LEU A 49 6.53 -19.22 -9.10
N PRO A 50 7.31 -18.84 -8.08
CA PRO A 50 6.80 -18.00 -7.01
C PRO A 50 6.70 -16.52 -7.38
N GLU A 51 7.35 -16.08 -8.46
CA GLU A 51 7.36 -14.68 -8.88
C GLU A 51 5.95 -14.19 -9.23
N PRO A 52 5.57 -12.95 -8.85
CA PRO A 52 4.21 -12.43 -9.04
C PRO A 52 3.77 -12.43 -10.51
N TYR A 53 4.69 -12.16 -11.45
CA TYR A 53 4.43 -12.24 -12.89
C TYR A 53 5.67 -12.70 -13.66
N PRO A 54 5.68 -13.90 -14.28
CA PRO A 54 6.70 -14.23 -15.27
C PRO A 54 6.53 -13.33 -16.49
N HIS A 55 7.64 -12.79 -17.01
CA HIS A 55 7.62 -12.02 -18.24
C HIS A 55 7.77 -12.95 -19.43
N PHE A 56 7.11 -12.64 -20.54
CA PHE A 56 7.20 -13.48 -21.72
C PHE A 56 7.02 -12.71 -23.02
N VAL A 57 7.56 -13.28 -24.09
CA VAL A 57 7.38 -12.81 -25.46
C VAL A 57 6.72 -13.92 -26.26
N VAL A 58 5.64 -13.58 -26.97
CA VAL A 58 4.98 -14.45 -27.95
C VAL A 58 5.23 -13.92 -29.36
N ALA A 59 5.72 -14.78 -30.25
CA ALA A 59 6.01 -14.45 -31.63
C ALA A 59 5.48 -15.53 -32.56
N ARG A 60 4.75 -15.13 -33.61
CA ARG A 60 4.46 -16.01 -34.74
C ARG A 60 5.40 -15.65 -35.87
N GLU A 61 6.25 -16.57 -36.26
CA GLU A 61 7.35 -16.32 -37.18
C GLU A 61 7.30 -17.31 -38.35
N LYS A 62 7.83 -16.91 -39.51
CA LYS A 62 8.13 -17.86 -40.59
C LYS A 62 9.39 -18.64 -40.24
N VAL A 63 9.40 -19.94 -40.51
CA VAL A 63 10.62 -20.75 -40.36
C VAL A 63 11.52 -20.50 -41.57
N ASP A 64 12.54 -19.66 -41.41
CA ASP A 64 13.55 -19.35 -42.43
C ASP A 64 14.91 -19.02 -41.81
N VAL A 65 15.93 -18.81 -42.66
CA VAL A 65 17.32 -18.51 -42.23
C VAL A 65 17.46 -17.23 -41.40
N ARG A 66 16.46 -16.34 -41.41
CA ARG A 66 16.47 -15.08 -40.66
C ARG A 66 15.73 -15.17 -39.31
N LEU A 67 15.13 -16.32 -38.99
CA LEU A 67 14.37 -16.52 -37.74
C LEU A 67 15.18 -16.15 -36.50
N ALA A 68 16.42 -16.64 -36.40
CA ALA A 68 17.28 -16.36 -35.25
C ALA A 68 17.60 -14.86 -35.10
N SER A 69 17.85 -14.17 -36.22
CA SER A 69 18.11 -12.72 -36.23
C SER A 69 16.89 -11.91 -35.80
N ARG A 70 15.68 -12.30 -36.24
CA ARG A 70 14.42 -11.65 -35.82
C ARG A 70 14.17 -11.82 -34.33
N LEU A 71 14.36 -13.04 -33.80
CA LEU A 71 14.22 -13.32 -32.36
C LEU A 71 15.28 -12.57 -31.54
N LYS A 72 16.53 -12.52 -32.01
CA LYS A 72 17.61 -11.74 -31.38
C LYS A 72 17.24 -10.26 -31.30
N ALA A 73 16.79 -9.67 -32.42
CA ALA A 73 16.37 -8.26 -32.44
C ALA A 73 15.20 -8.00 -31.49
N ARG A 74 14.25 -8.93 -31.42
CA ARG A 74 13.10 -8.82 -30.51
C ARG A 74 13.52 -8.91 -29.05
N LEU A 75 14.40 -9.84 -28.68
CA LEU A 75 14.94 -9.90 -27.33
C LEU A 75 15.77 -8.67 -27.00
N ALA A 76 16.64 -8.21 -27.90
CA ALA A 76 17.44 -7.00 -27.74
C ALA A 76 16.60 -5.72 -27.57
N SER A 77 15.35 -5.72 -28.06
CA SER A 77 14.42 -4.61 -27.86
C SER A 77 13.79 -4.57 -26.47
N LEU A 78 13.87 -5.67 -25.71
CA LEU A 78 13.44 -5.68 -24.32
C LEU A 78 14.43 -4.87 -23.50
N LYS A 79 13.89 -3.96 -22.68
CA LYS A 79 14.71 -3.26 -21.69
C LYS A 79 15.00 -4.17 -20.51
N ASP A 80 16.06 -3.83 -19.78
CA ASP A 80 16.41 -4.50 -18.53
C ASP A 80 16.65 -6.01 -18.67
N LEU A 81 17.14 -6.48 -19.83
CA LEU A 81 17.49 -7.89 -20.03
C LEU A 81 18.46 -8.43 -18.96
N SER A 82 19.33 -7.56 -18.45
CA SER A 82 20.27 -7.86 -17.35
C SER A 82 19.58 -8.12 -16.01
N ASN A 83 18.31 -7.75 -15.84
CA ASN A 83 17.56 -8.03 -14.63
C ASN A 83 17.10 -9.50 -14.59
N TYR A 84 16.89 -10.16 -15.72
CA TYR A 84 16.45 -11.55 -15.70
C TYR A 84 17.63 -12.49 -15.52
N THR A 85 17.35 -13.64 -14.92
CA THR A 85 18.37 -14.66 -14.64
C THR A 85 17.98 -16.01 -15.19
N HIS A 86 16.70 -16.26 -15.46
CA HIS A 86 16.20 -17.55 -15.91
C HIS A 86 15.29 -17.42 -17.12
N TYR A 87 15.25 -18.47 -17.94
CA TYR A 87 14.36 -18.54 -19.09
C TYR A 87 13.77 -19.93 -19.33
N GLY A 88 12.62 -19.96 -19.98
CA GLY A 88 12.03 -21.13 -20.61
C GLY A 88 11.56 -20.75 -22.01
N ALA A 89 11.58 -21.71 -22.93
CA ALA A 89 11.16 -21.45 -24.30
C ALA A 89 10.38 -22.63 -24.85
N LEU A 90 9.38 -22.31 -25.67
CA LEU A 90 8.65 -23.24 -26.52
C LEU A 90 8.72 -22.74 -27.96
N ALA A 91 8.84 -23.67 -28.89
CA ALA A 91 8.60 -23.43 -30.30
C ALA A 91 7.66 -24.53 -30.81
N ASP A 92 6.50 -24.13 -31.33
CA ASP A 92 5.45 -25.05 -31.80
C ASP A 92 5.09 -24.72 -33.26
N GLY A 93 5.27 -25.71 -34.13
CA GLY A 93 5.12 -25.54 -35.58
C GLY A 93 3.68 -25.77 -36.00
N ASN A 94 3.15 -24.91 -36.88
CA ASN A 94 1.85 -25.14 -37.47
C ASN A 94 1.96 -25.75 -38.90
N PRO A 95 0.90 -26.42 -39.40
CA PRO A 95 0.91 -27.02 -40.74
C PRO A 95 1.10 -26.03 -41.88
N THR A 96 0.85 -24.73 -41.65
CA THR A 96 0.99 -23.67 -42.65
C THR A 96 2.43 -23.13 -42.79
N GLY A 97 3.42 -23.76 -42.12
CA GLY A 97 4.85 -23.41 -42.23
C GLY A 97 5.30 -22.22 -41.36
N SER A 98 4.45 -21.77 -40.44
CA SER A 98 4.81 -20.80 -39.41
C SER A 98 5.04 -21.48 -38.07
N ILE A 99 5.81 -20.84 -37.20
CA ILE A 99 6.14 -21.33 -35.87
C ILE A 99 5.68 -20.33 -34.82
N MET A 100 4.95 -20.82 -33.82
CA MET A 100 4.67 -20.08 -32.60
C MET A 100 5.89 -20.22 -31.69
N ILE A 101 6.40 -19.10 -31.18
CA ILE A 101 7.55 -19.07 -30.27
C ILE A 101 7.13 -18.31 -29.03
N ILE A 102 7.27 -18.97 -27.88
CA ILE A 102 6.99 -18.38 -26.56
C ILE A 102 8.27 -18.46 -25.75
N ILE A 103 8.79 -17.31 -25.34
CA ILE A 103 9.98 -17.22 -24.47
C ILE A 103 9.53 -16.57 -23.18
N ALA A 104 9.50 -17.34 -22.09
CA ALA A 104 9.27 -16.84 -20.74
C ALA A 104 10.60 -16.64 -20.02
N PHE A 105 10.68 -15.62 -19.18
CA PHE A 105 11.87 -15.28 -18.42
C PHE A 105 11.48 -14.67 -17.07
N SER A 106 12.31 -14.92 -16.07
CA SER A 106 12.09 -14.43 -14.71
C SER A 106 13.38 -13.98 -14.07
N ARG A 107 13.22 -13.14 -13.05
CA ARG A 107 14.30 -12.74 -12.15
C ARG A 107 14.12 -13.48 -10.83
N ARG A 108 15.16 -14.19 -10.39
CA ARG A 108 15.16 -14.82 -9.06
C ARG A 108 15.49 -13.77 -7.99
N HIS A 109 14.52 -13.53 -7.12
CA HIS A 109 14.64 -12.63 -5.98
C HIS A 109 14.68 -13.37 -4.64
N VAL A 110 14.13 -14.58 -4.63
CA VAL A 110 14.03 -15.45 -3.46
C VAL A 110 14.41 -16.86 -3.85
N PHE A 111 14.97 -17.57 -2.89
CA PHE A 111 15.01 -19.02 -2.92
C PHE A 111 13.84 -19.54 -2.08
N LEU A 112 13.08 -20.48 -2.64
CA LEU A 112 12.07 -21.25 -1.92
C LEU A 112 12.38 -22.73 -2.10
N SER A 113 12.38 -23.50 -1.01
CA SER A 113 12.27 -24.95 -1.16
C SER A 113 10.93 -25.30 -1.82
N PRO A 114 10.78 -26.49 -2.44
CA PRO A 114 9.50 -26.90 -3.00
C PRO A 114 8.34 -26.68 -2.02
N VAL A 115 7.30 -25.98 -2.47
CA VAL A 115 6.10 -25.69 -1.70
C VAL A 115 4.92 -26.36 -2.39
N PRO A 116 4.20 -27.31 -1.76
CA PRO A 116 3.02 -27.93 -2.35
C PRO A 116 1.95 -26.86 -2.58
N ARG A 117 1.32 -26.87 -3.76
CA ARG A 117 0.24 -25.93 -4.10
C ARG A 117 -1.15 -26.41 -3.68
N LEU A 118 -1.27 -27.71 -3.42
CA LEU A 118 -2.49 -28.36 -2.98
C LEU A 118 -2.21 -29.19 -1.74
N LEU A 119 -3.00 -28.97 -0.69
CA LEU A 119 -3.03 -29.75 0.53
C LEU A 119 -4.40 -30.39 0.65
N ALA A 120 -4.43 -31.68 0.98
CA ALA A 120 -5.68 -32.42 1.13
C ALA A 120 -6.53 -31.91 2.30
N GLU A 121 -5.89 -31.57 3.41
CA GLU A 121 -6.56 -31.16 4.65
C GLU A 121 -5.86 -29.94 5.27
N PRO A 122 -6.58 -29.16 6.11
CA PRO A 122 -5.98 -28.10 6.92
C PRO A 122 -4.82 -28.61 7.77
N GLY A 123 -3.80 -27.76 7.96
CA GLY A 123 -2.60 -28.14 8.71
C GLY A 123 -1.51 -27.07 8.70
N GLN A 124 -0.34 -27.44 9.21
CA GLN A 124 0.84 -26.58 9.17
C GLN A 124 1.72 -26.96 7.98
N LEU A 125 2.13 -25.96 7.21
CA LEU A 125 3.07 -26.10 6.11
C LEU A 125 4.41 -25.49 6.47
N GLU A 126 5.49 -26.25 6.25
CA GLU A 126 6.85 -25.79 6.44
C GLU A 126 7.62 -25.72 5.12
N PHE A 127 8.40 -24.66 4.93
CA PHE A 127 9.33 -24.54 3.81
C PHE A 127 10.52 -23.66 4.18
N LYS A 128 11.57 -23.68 3.35
CA LYS A 128 12.74 -22.81 3.51
C LYS A 128 12.66 -21.63 2.56
N LEU A 129 13.05 -20.46 3.05
CA LEU A 129 13.07 -19.20 2.30
C LEU A 129 14.39 -18.46 2.55
N SER A 130 15.01 -17.93 1.50
CA SER A 130 15.99 -16.84 1.62
C SER A 130 15.75 -15.76 0.57
N ILE A 131 16.22 -14.55 0.86
CA ILE A 131 16.16 -13.40 -0.04
C ILE A 131 17.53 -13.17 -0.69
N TYR A 132 17.54 -12.72 -1.95
CA TYR A 132 18.79 -12.45 -2.66
C TYR A 132 19.45 -11.15 -2.17
N PRO A 133 20.76 -10.97 -2.38
CA PRO A 133 21.44 -9.70 -2.07
C PRO A 133 20.75 -8.48 -2.69
N GLY A 134 20.73 -7.38 -1.95
CA GLY A 134 20.08 -6.12 -2.37
C GLY A 134 18.64 -5.94 -1.88
N TYR A 135 18.11 -6.93 -1.14
CA TYR A 135 16.84 -6.85 -0.43
C TYR A 135 17.05 -6.89 1.09
N SER A 136 16.17 -6.20 1.83
CA SER A 136 16.16 -6.17 3.30
C SER A 136 14.73 -6.16 3.83
N GLU A 137 14.57 -6.35 5.14
CA GLU A 137 13.27 -6.18 5.85
C GLU A 137 12.15 -7.03 5.24
N ALA A 138 12.48 -8.26 4.85
CA ALA A 138 11.50 -9.13 4.22
C ALA A 138 10.41 -9.56 5.21
N VAL A 139 9.16 -9.48 4.77
CA VAL A 139 7.97 -9.90 5.49
C VAL A 139 7.20 -10.89 4.64
N ILE A 140 6.55 -11.84 5.30
CA ILE A 140 5.67 -12.81 4.67
C ILE A 140 4.26 -12.47 5.10
N ILE A 141 3.37 -12.23 4.14
CA ILE A 141 1.98 -11.87 4.37
C ILE A 141 1.11 -13.03 3.88
N HIS A 142 0.22 -13.50 4.75
CA HIS A 142 -0.68 -14.60 4.50
C HIS A 142 -2.12 -14.09 4.48
N LYS A 143 -2.82 -14.23 3.35
CA LYS A 143 -4.27 -14.01 3.22
C LYS A 143 -4.99 -15.35 3.37
N ARG A 144 -5.93 -15.41 4.31
CA ARG A 144 -6.80 -16.57 4.55
C ARG A 144 -8.00 -16.60 3.59
N PRO A 145 -8.70 -17.75 3.47
CA PRO A 145 -9.92 -17.87 2.68
C PRO A 145 -11.01 -16.88 3.09
N ASP A 146 -11.09 -16.51 4.38
CA ASP A 146 -12.01 -15.49 4.90
C ASP A 146 -11.63 -14.05 4.51
N GLY A 147 -10.50 -13.87 3.81
CA GLY A 147 -9.99 -12.58 3.33
C GLY A 147 -9.15 -11.81 4.34
N LYS A 148 -8.94 -12.30 5.57
CA LYS A 148 -8.06 -11.66 6.55
C LYS A 148 -6.60 -11.88 6.18
N THR A 149 -5.76 -10.88 6.48
CA THR A 149 -4.32 -10.89 6.21
C THR A 149 -3.54 -10.85 7.52
N GLU A 150 -2.54 -11.70 7.67
CA GLU A 150 -1.67 -11.75 8.84
C GLU A 150 -0.19 -11.98 8.45
N PRO A 151 0.78 -11.45 9.21
CA PRO A 151 2.18 -11.79 8.99
C PRO A 151 2.43 -13.26 9.37
N ALA A 152 3.18 -13.99 8.55
CA ALA A 152 3.56 -15.36 8.87
C ALA A 152 4.75 -15.43 9.82
N MET A 153 4.80 -16.50 10.62
CA MET A 153 5.92 -16.76 11.52
C MET A 153 7.13 -17.29 10.78
N VAL A 154 8.28 -16.64 11.00
CA VAL A 154 9.60 -17.12 10.59
C VAL A 154 10.32 -17.60 11.84
N GLU A 155 10.79 -18.84 11.82
CA GLU A 155 11.48 -19.43 12.97
C GLU A 155 12.95 -18.99 13.00
N GLY A 156 13.37 -18.38 14.11
CA GLY A 156 14.75 -17.93 14.32
C GLY A 156 15.00 -16.44 13.99
N GLU A 157 16.07 -16.16 13.26
CA GLU A 157 16.50 -14.80 12.88
C GLU A 157 15.66 -14.19 11.74
N LYS A 158 15.78 -12.87 11.54
CA LYS A 158 15.18 -12.16 10.40
C LYS A 158 15.60 -12.81 9.07
N LEU A 159 14.68 -12.87 8.10
CA LEU A 159 14.94 -13.34 6.75
C LEU A 159 16.17 -12.64 6.16
N SER A 160 17.11 -13.43 5.66
CA SER A 160 18.39 -12.98 5.13
C SER A 160 18.75 -13.75 3.86
N ILE A 161 20.01 -13.61 3.41
CA ILE A 161 20.57 -14.41 2.32
C ILE A 161 20.68 -15.90 2.66
N TYR A 162 20.62 -16.26 3.95
CA TYR A 162 20.64 -17.64 4.40
C TYR A 162 19.22 -18.20 4.53
N PRO A 163 18.96 -19.45 4.08
CA PRO A 163 17.63 -20.05 4.18
C PRO A 163 17.14 -20.18 5.62
N ALA A 164 16.02 -19.53 5.94
CA ALA A 164 15.29 -19.67 7.19
C ALA A 164 14.06 -20.58 7.03
N LYS A 165 13.62 -21.18 8.13
CA LYS A 165 12.41 -22.01 8.16
C LYS A 165 11.18 -21.13 8.34
N VAL A 166 10.21 -21.29 7.45
CA VAL A 166 8.92 -20.61 7.51
C VAL A 166 7.85 -21.62 7.91
N LYS A 167 6.97 -21.23 8.83
CA LYS A 167 5.81 -22.01 9.27
C LYS A 167 4.54 -21.25 8.92
N LEU A 168 3.70 -21.85 8.09
CA LEU A 168 2.37 -21.32 7.75
C LEU A 168 1.29 -22.20 8.35
N ASN A 169 0.36 -21.58 9.09
CA ASN A 169 -0.82 -22.26 9.61
C ASN A 169 -1.97 -22.12 8.61
N LEU A 170 -2.32 -23.20 7.95
CA LEU A 170 -3.38 -23.26 6.94
C LEU A 170 -4.60 -23.95 7.55
N THR A 171 -5.27 -23.25 8.47
CA THR A 171 -6.29 -23.82 9.37
C THR A 171 -7.68 -23.94 8.75
N GLU A 172 -7.88 -23.40 7.55
CA GLU A 172 -9.18 -23.33 6.89
C GLU A 172 -9.13 -23.99 5.51
N PRO A 173 -10.17 -24.72 5.08
CA PRO A 173 -10.30 -25.10 3.69
C PRO A 173 -10.49 -23.86 2.80
N GLY A 174 -9.89 -23.89 1.61
CA GLY A 174 -10.02 -22.82 0.62
C GLY A 174 -8.70 -22.38 0.00
N LYS A 175 -8.75 -21.22 -0.67
CA LYS A 175 -7.58 -20.56 -1.27
C LYS A 175 -6.93 -19.65 -0.22
N HIS A 176 -5.70 -19.98 0.16
CA HIS A 176 -4.81 -19.08 0.89
C HIS A 176 -3.88 -18.37 -0.11
N GLN A 177 -3.54 -17.11 0.13
CA GLN A 177 -2.53 -16.39 -0.66
C GLN A 177 -1.31 -16.10 0.21
N VAL A 178 -0.11 -16.39 -0.29
CA VAL A 178 1.14 -16.10 0.39
C VAL A 178 1.94 -15.11 -0.45
N GLU A 179 2.32 -13.99 0.16
CA GLU A 179 3.11 -12.95 -0.46
C GLU A 179 4.38 -12.68 0.36
N ILE A 180 5.51 -12.53 -0.31
CA ILE A 180 6.78 -12.18 0.30
C ILE A 180 7.16 -10.80 -0.23
N VAL A 181 7.21 -9.82 0.66
CA VAL A 181 7.56 -8.43 0.35
C VAL A 181 8.90 -8.13 1.00
N ALA A 182 9.81 -7.47 0.28
CA ALA A 182 11.06 -6.99 0.85
C ALA A 182 11.43 -5.61 0.30
N ASN A 183 12.16 -4.84 1.09
CA ASN A 183 12.61 -3.51 0.72
C ASN A 183 13.84 -3.60 -0.21
N GLN A 184 13.82 -2.86 -1.32
CA GLN A 184 14.97 -2.66 -2.19
C GLN A 184 15.37 -1.18 -2.17
N LYS A 185 16.66 -0.90 -1.93
CA LYS A 185 17.20 0.46 -1.78
C LYS A 185 16.74 1.49 -2.83
N LYS A 186 16.58 1.09 -4.10
CA LYS A 186 16.23 2.00 -5.20
C LYS A 186 14.74 2.00 -5.58
N LYS A 187 13.94 1.04 -5.11
CA LYS A 187 12.54 0.86 -5.52
C LYS A 187 11.55 0.84 -4.36
N GLY A 188 12.03 0.73 -3.13
CA GLY A 188 11.21 0.58 -1.93
C GLY A 188 10.73 -0.86 -1.75
N PRO A 189 9.61 -1.08 -1.04
CA PRO A 189 8.98 -2.39 -0.92
C PRO A 189 8.72 -3.03 -2.29
N GLN A 190 9.03 -4.31 -2.44
CA GLN A 190 8.82 -5.07 -3.67
C GLN A 190 8.25 -6.45 -3.33
N VAL A 191 7.25 -6.88 -4.09
CA VAL A 191 6.75 -8.26 -4.03
C VAL A 191 7.78 -9.17 -4.70
N LEU A 192 8.43 -10.01 -3.91
CA LEU A 192 9.44 -10.96 -4.41
C LEU A 192 8.83 -12.30 -4.80
N ALA A 193 7.73 -12.68 -4.14
CA ALA A 193 6.95 -13.87 -4.46
C ALA A 193 5.50 -13.69 -4.05
N ASP A 194 4.58 -14.28 -4.81
CA ASP A 194 3.15 -14.16 -4.62
C ASP A 194 2.42 -15.37 -5.22
N PHE A 195 2.00 -16.32 -4.38
CA PHE A 195 1.45 -17.59 -4.85
C PHE A 195 0.27 -18.09 -3.97
N PRO A 196 -0.76 -18.69 -4.58
CA PRO A 196 -1.82 -19.35 -3.85
C PRO A 196 -1.40 -20.73 -3.31
N LEU A 197 -2.07 -21.14 -2.23
CA LEU A 197 -2.09 -22.49 -1.68
C LEU A 197 -3.55 -22.91 -1.53
N PHE A 198 -3.91 -24.09 -2.04
CA PHE A 198 -5.26 -24.62 -1.99
C PHE A 198 -5.34 -25.72 -0.93
N VAL A 199 -6.31 -25.65 -0.03
CA VAL A 199 -6.48 -26.56 1.10
C VAL A 199 -7.88 -27.15 1.05
N GLY A 200 -8.04 -28.48 1.04
CA GLY A 200 -9.36 -29.13 1.13
C GLY A 200 -10.34 -28.80 -0.01
N THR A 201 -9.84 -28.23 -1.11
CA THR A 201 -10.61 -27.96 -2.33
C THR A 201 -10.12 -28.96 -3.35
N GLY A 202 -10.98 -29.80 -3.91
CA GLY A 202 -10.63 -30.98 -4.73
C GLY A 202 -9.90 -30.75 -6.07
N GLY A 203 -9.11 -29.68 -6.19
CA GLY A 203 -8.36 -29.29 -7.38
C GLY A 203 -8.53 -27.80 -7.69
N SER A 204 -7.48 -27.20 -8.28
CA SER A 204 -7.44 -25.80 -8.68
C SER A 204 -8.35 -25.56 -9.87
N ALA A 205 -9.53 -24.99 -9.64
CA ALA A 205 -10.18 -24.22 -10.68
C ALA A 205 -9.42 -22.89 -10.75
N PHE A 206 -8.59 -22.71 -11.78
CA PHE A 206 -8.04 -21.40 -12.11
C PHE A 206 -9.22 -20.41 -12.18
N SER A 207 -9.16 -19.35 -11.37
CA SER A 207 -10.27 -18.41 -11.22
C SER A 207 -10.32 -17.37 -12.35
N GLY A 208 -9.33 -17.37 -13.24
CA GLY A 208 -9.26 -16.45 -14.36
C GLY A 208 -10.34 -16.74 -15.41
N GLN A 209 -10.95 -15.67 -15.91
CA GLN A 209 -11.89 -15.73 -17.02
C GLN A 209 -11.21 -15.23 -18.29
N ALA A 210 -11.63 -15.72 -19.46
CA ALA A 210 -11.25 -15.08 -20.72
C ALA A 210 -11.94 -13.71 -20.81
N ILE A 211 -11.17 -12.63 -20.74
CA ILE A 211 -11.70 -11.28 -20.85
C ILE A 211 -11.53 -10.79 -22.29
N ASN A 212 -12.58 -10.21 -22.85
CA ASN A 212 -12.53 -9.61 -24.17
C ASN A 212 -11.59 -8.37 -24.16
N ILE A 213 -10.37 -8.54 -24.69
CA ILE A 213 -9.32 -7.50 -24.87
C ILE A 213 -9.77 -6.36 -25.82
N ILE A 214 -11.01 -6.40 -26.31
CA ILE A 214 -11.54 -5.44 -27.28
C ILE A 214 -12.01 -4.16 -26.57
N ASP A 215 -12.47 -4.24 -25.31
CA ASP A 215 -13.08 -3.10 -24.60
C ASP A 215 -12.07 -2.18 -23.87
N SER A 216 -10.84 -2.64 -23.62
CA SER A 216 -9.79 -1.84 -22.97
C SER A 216 -9.18 -0.74 -23.86
N ARG A 217 -9.44 -0.80 -25.16
CA ARG A 217 -8.72 -0.01 -26.18
C ARG A 217 -9.15 1.46 -26.22
N GLU A 218 -10.33 1.78 -25.69
CA GLU A 218 -10.89 3.14 -25.69
C GLU A 218 -10.94 3.82 -24.32
N LEU A 219 -10.51 3.15 -23.25
CA LEU A 219 -10.52 3.74 -21.92
C LEU A 219 -9.39 4.79 -21.77
N SER A 220 -9.78 6.03 -21.47
CA SER A 220 -8.85 7.09 -21.07
C SER A 220 -8.32 6.83 -19.67
N ALA A 221 -7.13 7.35 -19.35
CA ALA A 221 -6.58 7.29 -17.99
C ALA A 221 -7.55 7.85 -16.94
N SER A 222 -8.30 8.89 -17.28
CA SER A 222 -9.33 9.48 -16.40
C SER A 222 -10.50 8.54 -16.11
N LYS A 223 -11.00 7.80 -17.11
CA LYS A 223 -12.07 6.81 -16.90
C LYS A 223 -11.60 5.65 -16.03
N VAL A 224 -10.35 5.21 -16.23
CA VAL A 224 -9.72 4.18 -15.38
C VAL A 224 -9.57 4.70 -13.95
N GLN A 225 -9.09 5.93 -13.76
CA GLN A 225 -8.95 6.56 -12.44
C GLN A 225 -10.30 6.60 -11.69
N GLU A 226 -11.36 7.06 -12.37
CA GLU A 226 -12.70 7.13 -11.78
C GLU A 226 -13.21 5.75 -11.36
N ARG A 227 -13.11 4.77 -12.27
CA ARG A 227 -13.59 3.42 -11.99
C ARG A 227 -12.80 2.73 -10.89
N LEU A 228 -11.49 2.97 -10.78
CA LEU A 228 -10.68 2.46 -9.67
C LEU A 228 -11.12 3.03 -8.33
N TYR A 229 -11.46 4.32 -8.26
CA TYR A 229 -11.96 4.95 -7.02
C TYR A 229 -13.28 4.32 -6.57
N GLU A 230 -14.20 4.08 -7.51
CA GLU A 230 -15.46 3.39 -7.23
C GLU A 230 -15.21 1.97 -6.68
N LEU A 231 -14.38 1.18 -7.38
CA LEU A 231 -14.04 -0.18 -6.99
C LEU A 231 -13.39 -0.27 -5.60
N VAL A 232 -12.46 0.64 -5.29
CA VAL A 232 -11.85 0.75 -3.94
C VAL A 232 -12.93 0.94 -2.88
N ASN A 233 -13.89 1.83 -3.11
CA ASN A 233 -14.95 2.09 -2.14
C ASN A 233 -16.04 1.00 -2.10
N GLU A 234 -16.30 0.31 -3.22
CA GLU A 234 -17.13 -0.89 -3.25
C GLU A 234 -16.55 -2.00 -2.36
N GLU A 235 -15.23 -2.27 -2.45
CA GLU A 235 -14.57 -3.26 -1.60
C GLU A 235 -14.55 -2.86 -0.13
N ARG A 236 -14.32 -1.57 0.18
CA ARG A 236 -14.43 -1.07 1.56
C ARG A 236 -15.83 -1.23 2.13
N LYS A 237 -16.87 -0.95 1.33
CA LYS A 237 -18.26 -1.17 1.73
C LYS A 237 -18.54 -2.66 2.02
N LYS A 238 -18.06 -3.58 1.17
CA LYS A 238 -18.18 -5.03 1.41
C LYS A 238 -17.50 -5.45 2.71
N ALA A 239 -16.41 -4.80 3.07
CA ALA A 239 -15.68 -5.02 4.32
C ALA A 239 -16.27 -4.28 5.55
N GLY A 240 -17.39 -3.57 5.40
CA GLY A 240 -18.01 -2.81 6.49
C GLY A 240 -17.25 -1.53 6.88
N LEU A 241 -16.38 -1.03 6.00
CA LEU A 241 -15.61 0.19 6.21
C LEU A 241 -16.28 1.41 5.57
N GLY A 242 -16.05 2.59 6.15
CA GLY A 242 -16.45 3.86 5.55
C GLY A 242 -15.69 4.14 4.23
N PRO A 243 -16.31 4.84 3.27
CA PRO A 243 -15.66 5.18 2.02
C PRO A 243 -14.49 6.14 2.26
N LEU A 244 -13.45 6.02 1.44
CA LEU A 244 -12.36 6.98 1.38
C LEU A 244 -12.82 8.22 0.62
N VAL A 245 -12.58 9.38 1.20
CA VAL A 245 -12.82 10.67 0.56
C VAL A 245 -11.74 10.92 -0.48
N ARG A 246 -12.13 11.40 -1.65
CA ARG A 246 -11.19 11.74 -2.72
C ARG A 246 -10.45 13.03 -2.35
N ASP A 247 -9.13 13.00 -2.45
CA ASP A 247 -8.27 14.17 -2.24
C ASP A 247 -7.55 14.54 -3.56
N LEU A 248 -7.92 15.68 -4.13
CA LEU A 248 -7.39 16.16 -5.42
C LEU A 248 -5.88 16.45 -5.38
N LYS A 249 -5.35 16.84 -4.22
CA LYS A 249 -3.91 17.08 -4.05
C LYS A 249 -3.14 15.76 -4.04
N LEU A 250 -3.67 14.73 -3.39
CA LEU A 250 -3.12 13.38 -3.48
C LEU A 250 -3.23 12.80 -4.90
N GLU A 251 -4.33 13.05 -5.62
CA GLU A 251 -4.47 12.61 -7.01
C GLU A 251 -3.36 13.19 -7.90
N GLU A 252 -3.04 14.48 -7.73
CA GLU A 252 -1.98 15.10 -8.53
C GLU A 252 -0.60 14.52 -8.19
N ILE A 253 -0.32 14.24 -6.91
CA ILE A 253 0.91 13.56 -6.48
C ILE A 253 1.00 12.15 -7.09
N ALA A 254 -0.07 11.37 -6.98
CA ALA A 254 -0.16 10.01 -7.51
C ALA A 254 -0.04 9.98 -9.04
N ARG A 255 -0.64 10.95 -9.73
CA ARG A 255 -0.57 11.09 -11.19
C ARG A 255 0.84 11.49 -11.62
N SER A 256 1.48 12.41 -10.91
CA SER A 256 2.87 12.79 -11.15
C SER A 256 3.82 11.60 -10.99
N HIS A 257 3.61 10.76 -9.97
CA HIS A 257 4.41 9.54 -9.79
C HIS A 257 4.17 8.51 -10.91
N SER A 258 2.91 8.32 -11.31
CA SER A 258 2.57 7.43 -12.44
C SER A 258 3.19 7.91 -13.76
N ARG A 259 3.25 9.23 -13.96
CA ARG A 259 3.95 9.85 -15.10
C ARG A 259 5.46 9.70 -15.03
N ASP A 260 6.03 9.83 -13.84
CA ASP A 260 7.45 9.61 -13.64
C ASP A 260 7.83 8.14 -13.95
N MET A 261 7.04 7.17 -13.47
CA MET A 261 7.15 5.76 -13.83
C MET A 261 7.07 5.53 -15.34
N ALA A 262 6.13 6.20 -16.02
CA ALA A 262 5.97 6.08 -17.47
C ALA A 262 7.16 6.65 -18.24
N LYS A 263 7.65 7.83 -17.81
CA LYS A 263 8.72 8.58 -18.47
C LYS A 263 10.09 7.94 -18.25
N ASN A 264 10.37 7.50 -17.03
CA ASN A 264 11.66 6.93 -16.62
C ASN A 264 11.66 5.40 -16.65
N ASP A 265 10.57 4.81 -17.11
CA ASP A 265 10.41 3.39 -17.41
C ASP A 265 10.75 2.46 -16.24
N PHE A 266 10.18 2.78 -15.08
CA PHE A 266 10.27 1.96 -13.88
C PHE A 266 8.88 1.74 -13.29
N VAL A 267 8.75 0.73 -12.44
CA VAL A 267 7.56 0.50 -11.60
C VAL A 267 8.05 0.27 -10.19
N GLY A 268 7.61 1.10 -9.24
CA GLY A 268 8.04 1.02 -7.84
C GLY A 268 7.64 2.25 -7.03
N HIS A 269 7.84 2.16 -5.71
CA HIS A 269 7.47 3.22 -4.77
C HIS A 269 8.49 4.36 -4.71
N ILE A 270 9.77 4.03 -4.87
CA ILE A 270 10.86 5.01 -4.90
C ILE A 270 11.13 5.42 -6.34
N SER A 271 10.96 6.70 -6.60
CA SER A 271 11.38 7.35 -7.83
C SER A 271 12.85 7.79 -7.75
N PRO A 272 13.64 7.63 -8.82
CA PRO A 272 14.98 8.19 -8.90
C PRO A 272 14.99 9.73 -9.01
N THR A 273 13.86 10.36 -9.32
CA THR A 273 13.73 11.82 -9.52
C THR A 273 13.00 12.50 -8.37
N THR A 274 11.98 11.87 -7.78
CA THR A 274 11.12 12.48 -6.75
C THR A 274 11.16 11.77 -5.39
N GLY A 275 11.99 10.74 -5.21
CA GLY A 275 12.07 9.99 -3.96
C GLY A 275 10.86 9.07 -3.71
N GLY A 276 10.63 8.69 -2.46
CA GLY A 276 9.51 7.85 -2.04
C GLY A 276 8.22 8.64 -1.75
N PRO A 277 7.15 7.96 -1.29
CA PRO A 277 5.90 8.60 -0.93
C PRO A 277 6.03 9.72 0.12
N PRO A 278 6.82 9.57 1.22
CA PRO A 278 7.01 10.66 2.19
C PRO A 278 7.61 11.91 1.57
N GLU A 279 8.61 11.75 0.71
CA GLU A 279 9.28 12.86 0.03
C GLU A 279 8.32 13.56 -0.93
N ARG A 280 7.53 12.80 -1.70
CA ARG A 280 6.51 13.35 -2.60
C ARG A 280 5.41 14.11 -1.84
N LEU A 281 4.89 13.54 -0.75
CA LEU A 281 3.91 14.18 0.12
C LEU A 281 4.46 15.49 0.71
N LYS A 282 5.69 15.45 1.26
CA LYS A 282 6.37 16.62 1.84
C LYS A 282 6.62 17.71 0.79
N ALA A 283 7.10 17.35 -0.39
CA ALA A 283 7.36 18.29 -1.48
C ALA A 283 6.09 19.01 -1.95
N ALA A 284 4.94 18.33 -1.89
CA ALA A 284 3.64 18.93 -2.18
C ALA A 284 3.05 19.71 -1.00
N GLY A 285 3.69 19.73 0.18
CA GLY A 285 3.16 20.34 1.39
C GLY A 285 1.92 19.62 1.93
N VAL A 286 1.89 18.28 1.84
CA VAL A 286 0.88 17.44 2.48
C VAL A 286 1.47 16.88 3.77
N GLU A 287 0.86 17.25 4.90
CA GLU A 287 1.25 16.72 6.21
C GLU A 287 0.43 15.46 6.52
N ALA A 288 1.04 14.29 6.28
CA ALA A 288 0.44 13.00 6.59
C ALA A 288 1.38 12.16 7.45
N ARG A 289 1.02 11.97 8.74
CA ARG A 289 1.78 11.09 9.66
C ARG A 289 1.55 9.60 9.39
N TYR A 290 0.42 9.27 8.78
CA TYR A 290 0.05 7.93 8.39
C TYR A 290 -0.37 7.91 6.93
N PHE A 291 0.38 7.17 6.11
CA PHE A 291 0.15 7.06 4.68
C PHE A 291 0.36 5.61 4.21
N GLY A 292 -0.20 5.29 3.06
CA GLY A 292 0.03 4.03 2.35
C GLY A 292 0.09 4.30 0.85
N GLU A 293 0.77 3.43 0.11
CA GLU A 293 0.83 3.53 -1.34
C GLU A 293 0.68 2.16 -1.97
N ASN A 294 -0.18 2.07 -2.98
CA ASN A 294 -0.19 0.97 -3.93
C ASN A 294 0.32 1.46 -5.29
N VAL A 295 1.09 0.62 -5.97
CA VAL A 295 1.57 0.86 -7.34
C VAL A 295 1.23 -0.35 -8.20
N SER A 296 0.64 -0.12 -9.37
CA SER A 296 0.27 -1.21 -10.29
C SER A 296 0.58 -0.87 -11.74
N LEU A 297 0.78 -1.92 -12.53
CA LEU A 297 0.91 -1.88 -13.99
C LEU A 297 -0.06 -2.92 -14.57
N GLY A 298 -0.92 -2.51 -15.49
CA GLY A 298 -1.86 -3.41 -16.17
C GLY A 298 -2.12 -3.00 -17.61
N TYR A 299 -2.68 -3.90 -18.41
CA TYR A 299 -2.86 -3.72 -19.86
C TYR A 299 -4.34 -3.65 -20.30
N ASN A 300 -5.26 -3.87 -19.36
CA ASN A 300 -6.66 -4.16 -19.67
C ASN A 300 -7.60 -3.07 -19.10
N SER A 301 -8.39 -3.40 -18.08
CA SER A 301 -9.40 -2.53 -17.49
C SER A 301 -9.08 -2.12 -16.05
N ALA A 302 -9.88 -1.19 -15.51
CA ALA A 302 -9.85 -0.83 -14.10
C ALA A 302 -10.17 -2.03 -13.20
N GLU A 303 -11.11 -2.88 -13.61
CA GLU A 303 -11.48 -4.11 -12.89
C GLU A 303 -10.31 -5.07 -12.79
N ASP A 304 -9.54 -5.26 -13.86
CA ASP A 304 -8.36 -6.13 -13.85
C ASP A 304 -7.25 -5.59 -12.96
N LEU A 305 -6.99 -4.29 -13.04
CA LEU A 305 -6.02 -3.59 -12.19
C LEU A 305 -6.42 -3.72 -10.71
N HIS A 306 -7.67 -3.43 -10.39
CA HIS A 306 -8.20 -3.49 -9.03
C HIS A 306 -8.21 -4.91 -8.48
N ARG A 307 -8.63 -5.90 -9.28
CA ARG A 307 -8.62 -7.30 -8.92
C ARG A 307 -7.20 -7.79 -8.63
N GLY A 308 -6.22 -7.36 -9.42
CA GLY A 308 -4.79 -7.61 -9.16
C GLY A 308 -4.31 -7.03 -7.83
N LEU A 309 -4.70 -5.79 -7.51
CA LEU A 309 -4.41 -5.15 -6.22
C LEU A 309 -5.07 -5.89 -5.06
N MET A 310 -6.32 -6.32 -5.19
CA MET A 310 -7.03 -7.06 -4.15
C MET A 310 -6.53 -8.49 -3.97
N GLU A 311 -5.94 -9.10 -5.00
CA GLU A 311 -5.34 -10.42 -4.87
C GLU A 311 -4.01 -10.38 -4.10
N SER A 312 -3.25 -9.29 -4.22
CA SER A 312 -2.02 -9.06 -3.45
C SER A 312 -2.36 -8.68 -1.99
N PRO A 313 -1.94 -9.50 -0.99
CA PRO A 313 -2.19 -9.23 0.42
C PRO A 313 -1.71 -7.84 0.86
N GLY A 314 -0.49 -7.41 0.48
CA GLY A 314 0.08 -6.12 0.85
C GLY A 314 -0.70 -4.93 0.29
N HIS A 315 -1.09 -4.97 -0.99
CA HIS A 315 -1.89 -3.91 -1.58
C HIS A 315 -3.31 -3.84 -0.98
N ARG A 316 -3.92 -5.01 -0.76
CA ARG A 316 -5.24 -5.12 -0.13
C ARG A 316 -5.25 -4.56 1.28
N MET A 317 -4.17 -4.77 2.05
CA MET A 317 -4.03 -4.19 3.40
C MET A 317 -4.13 -2.67 3.39
N ASN A 318 -3.62 -2.00 2.35
CA ASN A 318 -3.79 -0.55 2.22
C ASN A 318 -5.25 -0.17 1.89
N ILE A 319 -5.85 -0.81 0.88
CA ILE A 319 -7.23 -0.52 0.44
C ILE A 319 -8.24 -0.66 1.59
N LEU A 320 -8.08 -1.70 2.42
CA LEU A 320 -8.99 -2.00 3.54
C LEU A 320 -8.44 -1.56 4.90
N ASN A 321 -7.44 -0.70 4.94
CA ASN A 321 -7.00 -0.14 6.21
C ASN A 321 -8.07 0.85 6.72
N SER A 322 -8.63 0.55 7.89
CA SER A 322 -9.64 1.39 8.54
C SER A 322 -9.10 2.74 9.02
N ARG A 323 -7.78 2.87 9.16
CA ARG A 323 -7.13 4.14 9.56
C ARG A 323 -7.08 5.16 8.43
N PHE A 324 -7.15 4.72 7.17
CA PHE A 324 -7.19 5.65 6.04
C PHE A 324 -8.58 6.24 5.88
N THR A 325 -8.59 7.52 5.57
CA THR A 325 -9.79 8.36 5.41
C THR A 325 -9.86 8.98 4.03
N HIS A 326 -8.70 9.20 3.39
CA HIS A 326 -8.59 9.87 2.11
C HIS A 326 -7.71 9.07 1.16
N VAL A 327 -7.97 9.23 -0.13
CA VAL A 327 -7.19 8.61 -1.21
C VAL A 327 -7.06 9.55 -2.40
N GLY A 328 -5.88 9.55 -3.01
CA GLY A 328 -5.65 10.07 -4.36
C GLY A 328 -5.22 8.94 -5.28
N ILE A 329 -5.96 8.75 -6.37
CA ILE A 329 -5.61 7.77 -7.41
C ILE A 329 -5.08 8.53 -8.62
N GLY A 330 -3.90 8.14 -9.09
CA GLY A 330 -3.28 8.67 -10.30
C GLY A 330 -3.08 7.58 -11.32
N VAL A 331 -3.47 7.86 -12.57
CA VAL A 331 -3.30 6.93 -13.69
C VAL A 331 -2.59 7.63 -14.84
N GLU A 332 -1.58 6.99 -15.40
CA GLU A 332 -0.89 7.43 -16.62
C GLU A 332 -0.74 6.27 -17.60
N THR A 333 -0.68 6.55 -18.90
CA THR A 333 -0.51 5.51 -19.92
C THR A 333 0.93 5.41 -20.40
N ARG A 334 1.41 4.18 -20.60
CA ARG A 334 2.70 3.89 -21.25
C ARG A 334 2.45 3.10 -22.54
N GLY A 335 3.09 3.50 -23.64
CA GLY A 335 2.89 2.88 -24.96
C GLY A 335 1.56 3.27 -25.62
N SER A 336 1.25 2.66 -26.76
CA SER A 336 0.05 2.95 -27.56
C SER A 336 -0.48 1.69 -28.25
N GLY A 337 -1.73 1.77 -28.74
CA GLY A 337 -2.40 0.67 -29.43
C GLY A 337 -2.45 -0.61 -28.58
N LYS A 338 -2.05 -1.75 -29.16
CA LYS A 338 -2.04 -3.06 -28.48
C LYS A 338 -1.01 -3.18 -27.34
N GLY A 339 -0.07 -2.24 -27.24
CA GLY A 339 0.94 -2.19 -26.18
C GLY A 339 0.66 -1.12 -25.12
N LYS A 340 -0.52 -0.49 -25.15
CA LYS A 340 -0.92 0.50 -24.15
C LYS A 340 -1.06 -0.20 -22.79
N ALA A 341 -0.35 0.33 -21.81
CA ALA A 341 -0.44 -0.08 -20.41
C ALA A 341 -0.86 1.11 -19.55
N PHE A 342 -1.51 0.83 -18.43
CA PHE A 342 -1.85 1.79 -17.39
C PHE A 342 -0.90 1.60 -16.22
N LEU A 343 -0.24 2.68 -15.83
CA LEU A 343 0.50 2.82 -14.58
C LEU A 343 -0.41 3.51 -13.58
N VAL A 344 -0.58 2.89 -12.42
CA VAL A 344 -1.50 3.34 -11.38
C VAL A 344 -0.73 3.55 -10.09
N THR A 345 -1.02 4.66 -9.40
CA THR A 345 -0.62 4.91 -8.03
C THR A 345 -1.89 5.20 -7.21
N GLU A 346 -2.10 4.48 -6.11
CA GLU A 346 -3.12 4.82 -5.10
C GLU A 346 -2.39 5.30 -3.85
N LEU A 347 -2.59 6.55 -3.46
CA LEU A 347 -1.96 7.18 -2.31
C LEU A 347 -3.00 7.42 -1.23
N PHE A 348 -2.85 6.72 -0.11
CA PHE A 348 -3.78 6.75 1.02
C PHE A 348 -3.21 7.59 2.14
N ILE A 349 -4.06 8.37 2.81
CA ILE A 349 -3.70 9.06 4.06
C ILE A 349 -4.82 8.97 5.10
N LYS A 350 -4.45 9.26 6.34
CA LYS A 350 -5.40 9.70 7.36
C LYS A 350 -5.39 11.25 7.38
N GLU A 351 -6.48 11.90 6.95
CA GLU A 351 -6.65 13.35 7.06
C GLU A 351 -7.27 13.68 8.42
N GLY A 352 -6.67 14.65 9.13
CA GLY A 352 -7.03 15.06 10.50
C GLY A 352 -6.52 14.07 11.56
N GLN A 353 -5.94 14.46 12.69
CA GLN A 353 -5.45 15.72 13.27
C GLN A 353 -4.01 15.39 13.78
N PRO A 354 -3.16 16.34 14.24
CA PRO A 354 -2.04 15.95 15.08
C PRO A 354 -2.59 15.08 16.21
N GLU A 355 -2.18 13.81 16.24
CA GLU A 355 -2.28 13.03 17.47
C GLU A 355 -1.57 13.89 18.52
N ILE A 356 -2.26 14.24 19.59
CA ILE A 356 -1.57 14.72 20.76
C ILE A 356 -0.72 13.52 21.19
N GLU A 357 0.56 13.51 20.83
CA GLU A 357 1.46 12.37 21.07
C GLU A 357 1.55 12.03 22.57
N ALA A 358 1.21 13.01 23.42
CA ALA A 358 1.02 12.88 24.85
C ALA A 358 -0.47 12.95 25.22
N SER A 359 -0.93 12.10 26.14
CA SER A 359 -2.26 12.24 26.75
C SER A 359 -2.41 13.60 27.46
N GLU A 360 -3.65 14.08 27.64
CA GLU A 360 -3.92 15.31 28.41
C GLU A 360 -3.30 15.25 29.81
N THR A 361 -3.33 14.07 30.44
CA THR A 361 -2.68 13.80 31.73
C THR A 361 -1.17 14.01 31.66
N GLU A 362 -0.50 13.53 30.61
CA GLU A 362 0.95 13.73 30.43
C GLU A 362 1.30 15.20 30.15
N ILE A 363 0.44 15.93 29.44
CA ILE A 363 0.61 17.38 29.22
C ILE A 363 0.49 18.12 30.55
N PHE A 364 -0.56 17.81 31.33
CA PHE A 364 -0.78 18.44 32.61
C PHE A 364 0.37 18.18 33.59
N GLN A 365 0.86 16.93 33.64
CA GLN A 365 2.02 16.57 34.45
C GLN A 365 3.26 17.38 34.06
N LYS A 366 3.58 17.46 32.76
CA LYS A 366 4.73 18.25 32.29
C LYS A 366 4.61 19.76 32.59
N ILE A 367 3.40 20.30 32.55
CA ILE A 367 3.16 21.70 32.96
C ILE A 367 3.55 21.88 34.43
N ASN A 368 3.10 20.98 35.30
CA ASN A 368 3.44 21.03 36.72
C ASN A 368 4.92 20.79 37.00
N ASP A 369 5.56 19.83 36.32
CA ASP A 369 7.01 19.60 36.44
C ASP A 369 7.80 20.88 36.14
N ILE A 370 7.46 21.59 35.05
CA ILE A 370 8.13 22.85 34.70
C ILE A 370 7.85 23.96 35.73
N ARG A 371 6.60 24.08 36.21
CA ARG A 371 6.23 25.08 37.24
C ARG A 371 7.02 24.85 38.52
N GLU A 372 7.14 23.59 38.96
CA GLU A 372 7.92 23.21 40.14
C GLU A 372 9.40 23.55 39.97
N THR A 373 10.02 23.23 38.81
CA THR A 373 11.43 23.60 38.56
C THR A 373 11.68 25.11 38.59
N ARG A 374 10.65 25.94 38.41
CA ARG A 374 10.71 27.41 38.43
C ARG A 374 10.27 28.02 39.75
N GLY A 375 9.95 27.20 40.76
CA GLY A 375 9.46 27.67 42.06
C GLY A 375 8.06 28.29 41.99
N GLN A 376 7.26 27.95 40.97
CA GLN A 376 5.87 28.35 40.86
C GLN A 376 4.95 27.32 41.55
N PRO A 377 3.78 27.73 42.08
CA PRO A 377 2.80 26.79 42.64
C PRO A 377 2.36 25.77 41.59
N VAL A 378 2.37 24.48 41.95
CA VAL A 378 1.77 23.41 41.14
C VAL A 378 0.26 23.60 41.08
N LEU A 379 -0.33 23.18 39.97
CA LEU A 379 -1.77 23.22 39.73
C LEU A 379 -2.39 21.88 40.11
N GLU A 380 -3.54 21.93 40.76
CA GLU A 380 -4.35 20.79 41.17
C GLU A 380 -5.56 20.70 40.24
N GLU A 381 -5.65 19.62 39.46
CA GLU A 381 -6.80 19.41 38.58
C GLU A 381 -8.02 18.94 39.40
N THR A 382 -9.16 19.58 39.16
CA THR A 382 -10.46 19.17 39.74
C THR A 382 -11.37 18.65 38.64
N GLU A 383 -12.17 17.63 38.94
CA GLU A 383 -13.05 17.00 37.95
C GLU A 383 -14.10 17.99 37.42
N GLU A 384 -14.60 18.88 38.27
CA GLU A 384 -15.59 19.89 37.90
C GLU A 384 -15.02 20.90 36.91
N LEU A 385 -13.84 21.47 37.17
CA LEU A 385 -13.22 22.43 36.27
C LEU A 385 -12.72 21.76 35.00
N LYS A 386 -12.22 20.52 35.09
CA LYS A 386 -11.82 19.73 33.92
C LYS A 386 -13.00 19.48 32.99
N TYR A 387 -14.14 19.11 33.55
CA TYR A 387 -15.37 18.93 32.79
C TYR A 387 -15.77 20.23 32.05
N LEU A 388 -15.74 21.37 32.73
CA LEU A 388 -16.02 22.68 32.11
C LEU A 388 -15.02 23.02 31.00
N ALA A 389 -13.73 22.79 31.24
CA ALA A 389 -12.68 23.03 30.27
C ALA A 389 -12.83 22.14 29.03
N GLN A 390 -13.17 20.86 29.21
CA GLN A 390 -13.42 19.92 28.12
C GLN A 390 -14.64 20.33 27.30
N ARG A 391 -15.75 20.67 27.96
CA ARG A 391 -16.96 21.18 27.30
C ARG A 391 -16.68 22.44 26.49
N ALA A 392 -15.80 23.31 26.98
CA ALA A 392 -15.41 24.52 26.27
C ALA A 392 -14.58 24.20 25.02
N VAL A 393 -13.52 23.38 25.11
CA VAL A 393 -12.74 23.03 23.92
C VAL A 393 -13.56 22.27 22.88
N ASP A 394 -14.52 21.45 23.30
CA ASP A 394 -15.42 20.72 22.41
C ASP A 394 -16.29 21.66 21.58
N HIS A 395 -16.80 22.72 22.20
CA HIS A 395 -17.63 23.74 21.56
C HIS A 395 -16.81 24.68 20.67
N PHE A 396 -15.72 25.23 21.21
CA PHE A 396 -14.96 26.28 20.55
C PHE A 396 -13.97 25.78 19.50
N SER A 397 -13.54 24.51 19.56
CA SER A 397 -12.67 23.90 18.52
C SER A 397 -13.34 23.75 17.15
N GLN A 398 -14.66 23.95 17.09
CA GLN A 398 -15.46 23.87 15.86
C GLN A 398 -15.78 25.25 15.27
N LYS A 399 -15.46 26.34 15.97
CA LYS A 399 -15.68 27.72 15.50
C LYS A 399 -14.46 28.25 14.75
N GLU A 400 -14.71 29.04 13.70
CA GLU A 400 -13.65 29.71 12.94
C GLU A 400 -12.92 30.78 13.77
N SER A 401 -13.67 31.50 14.60
CA SER A 401 -13.17 32.44 15.60
C SER A 401 -14.21 32.60 16.71
N PHE A 402 -13.79 33.08 17.87
CA PHE A 402 -14.67 33.47 18.96
C PHE A 402 -14.01 34.57 19.80
N GLU A 403 -14.84 35.47 20.33
CA GLU A 403 -14.35 36.53 21.23
C GLU A 403 -14.18 36.00 22.66
N PRO A 404 -13.22 36.54 23.47
CA PRO A 404 -13.03 36.12 24.85
C PRO A 404 -14.29 36.18 25.72
N GLY A 405 -15.18 37.15 25.45
CA GLY A 405 -16.46 37.27 26.14
C GLY A 405 -17.40 36.07 25.91
N GLU A 406 -17.37 35.46 24.72
CA GLU A 406 -18.18 34.28 24.41
C GLU A 406 -17.77 33.07 25.25
N LEU A 407 -16.46 32.89 25.46
CA LEU A 407 -15.95 31.80 26.31
C LEU A 407 -16.40 31.99 27.75
N GLN A 408 -16.32 33.22 28.27
CA GLN A 408 -16.72 33.52 29.64
C GLN A 408 -18.22 33.28 29.85
N GLU A 409 -19.07 33.74 28.93
CA GLU A 409 -20.51 33.49 28.96
C GLU A 409 -20.84 31.99 28.89
N TYR A 410 -20.16 31.25 28.01
CA TYR A 410 -20.32 29.80 27.88
C TYR A 410 -19.94 29.06 29.16
N LEU A 411 -18.80 29.39 29.77
CA LEU A 411 -18.34 28.77 31.02
C LEU A 411 -19.30 29.05 32.18
N ILE A 412 -19.80 30.29 32.31
CA ILE A 412 -20.78 30.64 33.36
C ILE A 412 -22.08 29.85 33.17
N THR A 413 -22.60 29.81 31.94
CA THR A 413 -23.85 29.10 31.61
C THR A 413 -23.71 27.61 31.89
N THR A 414 -22.62 27.00 31.41
CA THR A 414 -22.35 25.57 31.60
C THR A 414 -22.16 25.24 33.07
N ALA A 415 -21.46 26.08 33.85
CA ALA A 415 -21.29 25.87 35.29
C ALA A 415 -22.62 25.93 36.05
N GLN A 416 -23.54 26.82 35.66
CA GLN A 416 -24.88 26.91 36.26
C GLN A 416 -25.74 25.69 35.94
N GLU A 417 -25.76 25.25 34.68
CA GLU A 417 -26.50 24.06 34.24
C GLU A 417 -26.04 22.81 34.98
N GLU A 418 -24.73 22.68 35.17
CA GLU A 418 -24.08 21.52 35.78
C GLU A 418 -23.93 21.65 37.31
N LYS A 419 -24.44 22.74 37.88
CA LYS A 419 -24.43 23.05 39.32
C LYS A 419 -23.02 23.03 39.94
N VAL A 420 -22.02 23.41 39.15
CA VAL A 420 -20.63 23.58 39.61
C VAL A 420 -20.55 24.81 40.51
N LYS A 421 -20.13 24.63 41.77
CA LYS A 421 -20.05 25.71 42.76
C LYS A 421 -18.72 26.44 42.67
N VAL A 422 -18.73 27.62 42.06
CA VAL A 422 -17.54 28.48 41.88
C VAL A 422 -17.90 29.94 42.16
N GLU A 423 -17.05 30.67 42.88
CA GLU A 423 -17.27 32.10 43.16
C GLU A 423 -16.88 32.99 41.96
N ARG A 424 -15.83 32.59 41.24
CA ARG A 424 -15.34 33.22 40.02
C ARG A 424 -14.75 32.14 39.11
N LEU A 425 -14.88 32.34 37.80
CA LEU A 425 -14.26 31.51 36.78
C LEU A 425 -13.38 32.39 35.89
N ASN A 426 -12.13 32.01 35.74
CA ASN A 426 -11.21 32.54 34.75
C ASN A 426 -10.79 31.43 33.79
N ALA A 427 -10.30 31.83 32.62
CA ALA A 427 -9.75 30.88 31.66
C ALA A 427 -8.57 31.46 30.91
N VAL A 428 -7.61 30.60 30.60
CA VAL A 428 -6.48 30.89 29.70
C VAL A 428 -6.65 30.07 28.43
N ILE A 429 -6.68 30.75 27.29
CA ILE A 429 -6.78 30.13 25.98
C ILE A 429 -5.39 30.04 25.37
N VAL A 430 -5.00 28.83 24.98
CA VAL A 430 -3.77 28.60 24.23
C VAL A 430 -4.11 27.94 22.91
N ILE A 431 -3.66 28.58 21.82
CA ILE A 431 -3.59 27.93 20.51
C ILE A 431 -2.12 27.66 20.18
N ALA A 432 -1.81 26.41 19.81
CA ALA A 432 -0.47 25.95 19.50
C ALA A 432 -0.49 24.89 18.40
N ARG A 433 0.60 24.73 17.64
CA ARG A 433 0.69 23.71 16.59
C ARG A 433 0.83 22.29 17.14
N GLU A 434 1.39 22.15 18.33
CA GLU A 434 1.72 20.88 18.97
C GLU A 434 1.69 21.02 20.50
N ALA A 435 1.69 19.88 21.21
CA ALA A 435 1.58 19.81 22.67
C ALA A 435 2.66 20.62 23.40
N GLU A 436 3.89 20.60 22.88
CA GLU A 436 5.02 21.36 23.44
C GLU A 436 4.74 22.87 23.50
N GLY A 437 4.01 23.41 22.51
CA GLY A 437 3.59 24.81 22.52
C GLY A 437 2.52 25.12 23.58
N VAL A 438 1.67 24.15 23.91
CA VAL A 438 0.71 24.26 25.01
C VAL A 438 1.45 24.25 26.35
N ILE A 439 2.32 23.26 26.55
CA ILE A 439 3.13 23.08 27.76
C ILE A 439 3.93 24.34 28.08
N ASN A 440 4.65 24.88 27.09
CA ASN A 440 5.50 26.06 27.27
C ASN A 440 4.71 27.32 27.66
N LYS A 441 3.51 27.51 27.11
CA LYS A 441 2.67 28.69 27.42
C LYS A 441 2.00 28.56 28.78
N LEU A 442 1.37 27.43 29.08
CA LEU A 442 0.64 27.24 30.34
C LEU A 442 1.59 27.17 31.55
N SER A 443 2.77 26.57 31.40
CA SER A 443 3.80 26.56 32.45
C SER A 443 4.39 27.93 32.78
N GLN A 444 4.16 28.95 31.95
CA GLN A 444 4.61 30.34 32.19
C GLN A 444 3.49 31.24 32.70
N THR A 445 2.25 30.77 32.69
CA THR A 445 1.09 31.59 33.02
C THR A 445 1.00 31.78 34.53
N GLU A 446 0.89 33.04 34.96
CA GLU A 446 0.67 33.39 36.36
C GLU A 446 -0.77 33.05 36.76
N ILE A 447 -0.91 32.04 37.61
CA ILE A 447 -2.18 31.54 38.13
C ILE A 447 -2.03 31.49 39.65
N ASN A 448 -2.85 32.26 40.35
CA ASN A 448 -2.80 32.40 41.80
C ASN A 448 -3.69 31.37 42.53
N GLN A 449 -4.53 30.67 41.78
CA GLN A 449 -5.40 29.59 42.24
C GLN A 449 -4.70 28.24 42.02
N THR A 450 -4.88 27.30 42.95
CA THR A 450 -4.34 25.93 42.78
C THR A 450 -5.30 25.04 42.03
N ALA A 451 -6.61 25.15 42.28
CA ALA A 451 -7.63 24.36 41.58
C ALA A 451 -7.80 24.82 40.13
N VAL A 452 -7.63 23.91 39.18
CA VAL A 452 -7.78 24.16 37.74
C VAL A 452 -8.48 23.00 37.03
N GLY A 453 -8.77 23.19 35.74
CA GLY A 453 -9.14 22.13 34.81
C GLY A 453 -8.63 22.41 33.41
N LEU A 454 -8.01 21.42 32.77
CA LEU A 454 -7.44 21.56 31.42
C LEU A 454 -8.24 20.73 30.42
N GLY A 455 -8.75 21.37 29.38
CA GLY A 455 -9.29 20.70 28.19
C GLY A 455 -8.39 20.97 27.00
N ILE A 456 -8.13 19.96 26.18
CA ILE A 456 -7.36 20.13 24.94
C ILE A 456 -8.10 19.47 23.78
N ARG A 457 -8.26 20.20 22.68
CA ARG A 457 -8.81 19.65 21.44
C ARG A 457 -8.18 20.25 20.21
N ALA A 458 -7.99 19.44 19.18
CA ALA A 458 -7.54 19.96 17.90
C ALA A 458 -8.68 20.70 17.18
N ILE A 459 -8.35 21.89 16.67
CA ILE A 459 -9.24 22.79 15.95
C ILE A 459 -9.64 22.13 14.62
N SER A 460 -10.94 22.09 14.36
CA SER A 460 -11.54 21.34 13.25
C SER A 460 -11.97 22.23 12.07
N SER A 461 -12.03 23.56 12.26
CA SER A 461 -12.50 24.52 11.25
C SER A 461 -11.66 25.80 11.22
N GLY A 462 -11.86 26.62 10.18
CA GLY A 462 -11.23 27.93 10.03
C GLY A 462 -9.73 27.92 9.71
N SER A 463 -9.13 29.11 9.71
CA SER A 463 -7.71 29.34 9.35
C SER A 463 -6.70 28.67 10.30
N LYS A 464 -7.14 28.22 11.48
CA LYS A 464 -6.32 27.53 12.48
C LYS A 464 -6.58 26.02 12.54
N LYS A 465 -7.32 25.45 11.58
CA LYS A 465 -7.58 24.01 11.46
C LYS A 465 -6.26 23.22 11.57
N GLY A 466 -6.26 22.20 12.42
CA GLY A 466 -5.10 21.35 12.67
C GLY A 466 -4.17 21.83 13.80
N GLN A 467 -4.38 23.00 14.40
CA GLN A 467 -3.72 23.40 15.64
C GLN A 467 -4.46 22.86 16.87
N LEU A 468 -3.81 22.79 18.03
CA LEU A 468 -4.42 22.50 19.32
C LEU A 468 -5.01 23.77 19.93
N LEU A 469 -6.25 23.68 20.39
CA LEU A 469 -6.90 24.59 21.32
C LEU A 469 -6.85 23.97 22.72
N ALA A 470 -6.15 24.61 23.64
CA ALA A 470 -6.15 24.28 25.05
C ALA A 470 -6.85 25.39 25.82
N ILE A 471 -7.76 25.04 26.72
CA ILE A 471 -8.43 25.97 27.62
C ILE A 471 -8.17 25.48 29.04
N LEU A 472 -7.51 26.32 29.84
CA LEU A 472 -7.26 26.08 31.25
C LEU A 472 -8.20 26.95 32.08
N VAL A 473 -9.13 26.34 32.81
CA VAL A 473 -10.16 27.01 33.65
C VAL A 473 -9.72 26.97 35.11
N PHE A 474 -9.91 28.07 35.86
CA PHE A 474 -9.51 28.19 37.28
C PHE A 474 -10.25 29.29 38.06
#